data_AF-A0A2L0EMM1-F1
#
_entry.id   AF-A0A2L0EMM1-F1
#
_cell.length_a   1.000
_cell.length_b   1.000
_cell.length_c   1.000
_cell.angle_alpha   90.00
_cell.angle_beta   90.00
_cell.angle_gamma   90.00
#
_symmetry.space_group_name_H-M   'P 1'
#
loop_
_entity.id
_entity.type
_entity.pdbx_description
1 polymer ?
#
loop_
_entity_poly.entity_id
_entity_poly.type
_entity_poly.pdbx_seq_one_letter_code
_entity_poly.pdbx_strand_id
1 'polypeptide(L)'
;MHCRCVRIVALLAGSLATTGCIGAEIEEDVEDEVDTSGSTVLTTNGYLANALSPNALSPNALSPNALSPNALSPSALSPGAVAALKNPGESGDLARQLLRYIVGCALRPDQTFSFSWIEGRGLIHREVYRGELGLAPWWAADGLEDGHHQRLITACIASRANWYGVSVMVSLRNGETPLGSQDVERAIFPVREGAFWGNLFGATPYARACYAPQGVEHARKAQRDCAAGHVAVDPATGAATVQPCGPILIAGSCDELCTRVDMNGGYYSHCLDDPWSSPWVRTDVVITSYLTR
;
A
#
# COMPACT_ATOMS: atom_id res chain seq x y z
N MET A 1 -79.66 11.76 -66.02
CA MET A 1 -79.08 13.06 -65.61
C MET A 1 -77.63 12.83 -65.20
N HIS A 2 -76.72 13.78 -65.43
CA HIS A 2 -75.30 13.66 -65.09
C HIS A 2 -74.92 14.58 -63.92
N CYS A 3 -74.00 14.14 -63.04
CA CYS A 3 -73.11 15.03 -62.27
C CYS A 3 -71.78 14.30 -61.97
N ARG A 4 -70.79 14.98 -61.39
CA ARG A 4 -69.35 14.66 -61.53
C ARG A 4 -68.50 14.89 -60.26
N CYS A 5 -67.40 14.13 -60.18
CA CYS A 5 -66.07 14.53 -59.68
C CYS A 5 -65.71 14.71 -58.17
N VAL A 6 -64.73 13.88 -57.76
CA VAL A 6 -63.41 14.24 -57.16
C VAL A 6 -63.27 14.44 -55.62
N ARG A 7 -62.03 14.21 -55.15
CA ARG A 7 -61.51 14.02 -53.77
C ARG A 7 -61.25 15.32 -52.98
N ILE A 8 -61.24 15.22 -51.64
CA ILE A 8 -60.50 16.10 -50.70
C ILE A 8 -59.82 15.23 -49.59
N VAL A 9 -58.79 15.76 -48.92
CA VAL A 9 -57.97 15.14 -47.84
C VAL A 9 -58.37 15.70 -46.47
N ALA A 10 -58.14 14.97 -45.37
CA ALA A 10 -58.31 15.47 -44.00
C ALA A 10 -57.12 15.17 -43.08
N LEU A 11 -56.85 16.09 -42.15
CA LEU A 11 -55.91 16.02 -41.03
C LEU A 11 -56.71 16.08 -39.71
N LEU A 12 -56.15 15.55 -38.61
CA LEU A 12 -56.68 15.76 -37.26
C LEU A 12 -55.53 15.97 -36.25
N ALA A 13 -55.82 16.75 -35.21
CA ALA A 13 -54.98 17.02 -34.03
C ALA A 13 -55.82 16.85 -32.75
N GLY A 14 -55.19 16.71 -31.58
CA GLY A 14 -55.85 16.37 -30.30
C GLY A 14 -55.52 17.29 -29.12
N SER A 15 -56.06 16.97 -27.94
CA SER A 15 -55.93 17.74 -26.68
C SER A 15 -55.98 16.85 -25.41
N LEU A 16 -55.51 17.39 -24.27
CA LEU A 16 -55.41 16.79 -22.91
C LEU A 16 -56.73 16.93 -22.09
N ALA A 17 -57.00 16.26 -20.95
CA ALA A 17 -56.49 15.05 -20.25
C ALA A 17 -57.59 14.57 -19.24
N THR A 18 -57.48 14.13 -17.96
CA THR A 18 -56.48 14.08 -16.86
C THR A 18 -56.79 12.94 -15.83
N THR A 19 -55.79 12.60 -14.97
CA THR A 19 -55.91 12.07 -13.57
C THR A 19 -56.74 10.82 -13.22
N GLY A 20 -56.06 9.78 -12.68
CA GLY A 20 -56.66 8.70 -11.86
C GLY A 20 -55.76 7.46 -11.74
N CYS A 21 -55.23 7.12 -10.57
CA CYS A 21 -54.17 6.10 -10.40
C CYS A 21 -54.67 4.69 -10.07
N ILE A 22 -53.95 3.68 -10.57
CA ILE A 22 -53.48 2.48 -9.84
C ILE A 22 -52.25 1.95 -10.62
N GLY A 23 -51.21 1.50 -9.91
CA GLY A 23 -49.89 1.29 -10.48
C GLY A 23 -49.55 -0.15 -10.88
N ALA A 24 -48.63 -0.26 -11.82
CA ALA A 24 -47.66 -1.34 -11.93
C ALA A 24 -46.34 -0.68 -12.37
N GLU A 25 -45.34 -0.70 -11.51
CA GLU A 25 -44.03 -0.11 -11.79
C GLU A 25 -43.26 -1.07 -12.71
N ILE A 26 -42.82 -0.57 -13.86
CA ILE A 26 -41.90 -1.29 -14.74
C ILE A 26 -40.51 -0.85 -14.32
N GLU A 27 -39.73 -1.76 -13.77
CA GLU A 27 -38.33 -1.50 -13.46
C GLU A 27 -37.57 -1.29 -14.78
N GLU A 28 -36.94 -0.13 -14.93
CA GLU A 28 -36.00 0.11 -16.02
C GLU A 28 -34.71 -0.66 -15.69
N ASP A 29 -34.54 -1.84 -16.31
CA ASP A 29 -33.27 -2.58 -16.30
C ASP A 29 -32.18 -1.69 -16.92
N VAL A 30 -31.42 -0.99 -16.07
CA VAL A 30 -30.21 -0.29 -16.47
C VAL A 30 -29.17 -1.34 -16.84
N GLU A 31 -28.85 -1.44 -18.13
CA GLU A 31 -27.70 -2.21 -18.61
C GLU A 31 -26.41 -1.55 -18.10
N ASP A 32 -26.01 -1.85 -16.86
CA ASP A 32 -24.73 -1.44 -16.29
C ASP A 32 -23.60 -1.94 -17.20
N GLU A 33 -22.86 -0.99 -17.78
CA GLU A 33 -21.87 -1.22 -18.82
C GLU A 33 -20.72 -2.09 -18.29
N VAL A 34 -20.78 -3.40 -18.58
CA VAL A 34 -19.77 -4.35 -18.14
C VAL A 34 -18.46 -4.08 -18.89
N ASP A 35 -17.58 -3.30 -18.27
CA ASP A 35 -16.24 -3.01 -18.77
C ASP A 35 -15.37 -4.27 -18.84
N THR A 36 -15.53 -5.03 -19.92
CA THR A 36 -14.62 -6.10 -20.33
C THR A 36 -13.34 -5.55 -21.00
N SER A 37 -12.80 -4.44 -20.48
CA SER A 37 -11.39 -4.08 -20.68
C SER A 37 -10.51 -5.17 -20.08
N GLY A 38 -10.17 -6.15 -20.92
CA GLY A 38 -9.33 -7.31 -20.59
C GLY A 38 -7.88 -6.92 -20.28
N SER A 39 -7.67 -6.25 -19.14
CA SER A 39 -6.36 -6.10 -18.53
C SER A 39 -5.90 -7.48 -18.05
N THR A 40 -5.18 -8.19 -18.92
CA THR A 40 -4.45 -9.42 -18.58
C THR A 40 -3.66 -9.17 -17.32
N VAL A 41 -3.91 -9.97 -16.26
CA VAL A 41 -3.47 -9.70 -14.88
C VAL A 41 -1.98 -9.36 -14.84
N LEU A 42 -1.70 -8.07 -14.82
CA LEU A 42 -0.37 -7.51 -14.72
C LEU A 42 0.06 -7.65 -13.26
N THR A 43 0.57 -8.83 -12.89
CA THR A 43 1.18 -9.12 -11.59
C THR A 43 2.41 -8.25 -11.41
N THR A 44 2.19 -7.02 -10.95
CA THR A 44 3.13 -5.91 -11.05
C THR A 44 3.28 -5.25 -9.69
N ASN A 45 4.51 -5.18 -9.21
CA ASN A 45 4.83 -4.58 -7.91
C ASN A 45 4.63 -3.06 -7.87
N GLY A 46 4.33 -2.45 -9.03
CA GLY A 46 3.96 -1.05 -9.27
C GLY A 46 2.60 -0.58 -8.73
N TYR A 47 1.69 -1.48 -8.37
CA TYR A 47 0.31 -1.10 -7.98
C TYR A 47 0.04 -1.09 -6.47
N LEU A 48 1.09 -0.90 -5.66
CA LEU A 48 0.97 -0.88 -4.20
C LEU A 48 0.64 0.53 -3.66
N ALA A 49 -0.39 0.61 -2.82
CA ALA A 49 -0.62 1.80 -1.98
C ALA A 49 0.48 1.95 -0.92
N ASN A 50 0.86 3.17 -0.57
CA ASN A 50 2.00 3.47 0.32
C ASN A 50 1.76 4.63 1.30
N ALA A 51 0.51 4.78 1.74
CA ALA A 51 0.05 5.78 2.69
C ALA A 51 0.22 5.36 4.17
N LEU A 52 1.15 4.45 4.50
CA LEU A 52 1.34 4.03 5.90
C LEU A 52 1.93 5.19 6.71
N SER A 53 1.19 5.66 7.71
CA SER A 53 1.66 6.71 8.62
C SER A 53 2.95 6.27 9.33
N PRO A 54 3.99 7.11 9.43
CA PRO A 54 5.20 6.77 10.19
C PRO A 54 4.90 6.48 11.67
N ASN A 55 3.83 7.05 12.22
CA ASN A 55 3.38 6.79 13.59
C ASN A 55 2.84 5.37 13.78
N ALA A 56 2.40 4.70 12.71
CA ALA A 56 1.94 3.31 12.77
C ALA A 56 3.10 2.30 12.77
N LEU A 57 4.34 2.73 12.45
CA LEU A 57 5.55 1.93 12.64
C LEU A 57 6.05 1.95 14.10
N SER A 58 5.68 2.97 14.87
CA SER A 58 6.02 3.06 16.30
C SER A 58 5.22 2.00 17.08
N PRO A 59 5.86 1.16 17.92
CA PRO A 59 5.22 0.01 18.56
C PRO A 59 4.35 0.42 19.77
N ASN A 60 3.31 1.22 19.54
CA ASN A 60 2.45 1.79 20.57
C ASN A 60 1.44 0.80 21.16
N ALA A 61 1.01 -0.19 20.38
CA ALA A 61 0.00 -1.19 20.79
C ALA A 61 0.16 -2.54 20.09
N LEU A 62 0.52 -2.55 18.81
CA LEU A 62 0.74 -3.77 18.03
C LEU A 62 2.23 -3.96 17.75
N SER A 63 2.87 -4.88 18.48
CA SER A 63 4.27 -5.27 18.24
C SER A 63 4.34 -6.40 17.21
N PRO A 64 5.10 -6.27 16.10
CA PRO A 64 5.26 -7.36 15.14
C PRO A 64 5.87 -8.63 15.76
N ASN A 65 6.77 -8.49 16.75
CA ASN A 65 7.30 -9.62 17.54
C ASN A 65 6.21 -10.38 18.33
N ALA A 66 5.07 -9.74 18.62
CA ALA A 66 3.90 -10.39 19.25
C ALA A 66 2.93 -11.02 18.22
N LEU A 67 3.22 -10.89 16.92
CA LEU A 67 2.50 -11.51 15.81
C LEU A 67 3.29 -12.71 15.23
N SER A 68 4.60 -12.60 15.05
CA SER A 68 5.42 -13.62 14.38
C SER A 68 5.30 -15.05 14.94
N PRO A 69 5.20 -15.32 16.26
CA PRO A 69 5.15 -16.70 16.78
C PRO A 69 3.85 -17.46 16.47
N ASN A 70 2.84 -16.80 15.89
CA ASN A 70 1.55 -17.40 15.59
C ASN A 70 1.20 -17.18 14.11
N ALA A 71 0.26 -17.97 13.60
CA ALA A 71 -0.36 -17.70 12.32
C ALA A 71 -1.02 -16.32 12.30
N LEU A 72 -0.85 -15.59 11.21
CA LEU A 72 -1.53 -14.34 10.87
C LEU A 72 -3.00 -14.62 10.51
N SER A 73 -3.75 -15.15 11.46
CA SER A 73 -5.19 -15.41 11.36
C SER A 73 -5.93 -14.93 12.62
N PRO A 74 -7.20 -14.48 12.52
CA PRO A 74 -7.93 -13.87 13.65
C PRO A 74 -8.08 -14.77 14.89
N SER A 75 -8.02 -16.09 14.71
CA SER A 75 -8.13 -17.12 15.75
C SER A 75 -6.80 -17.50 16.41
N ALA A 76 -5.66 -17.17 15.79
CA ALA A 76 -4.32 -17.50 16.30
C ALA A 76 -3.59 -16.27 16.89
N LEU A 77 -4.08 -15.05 16.66
CA LEU A 77 -3.47 -13.85 17.25
C LEU A 77 -3.49 -13.88 18.79
N SER A 78 -2.39 -13.42 19.38
CA SER A 78 -2.26 -13.27 20.83
C SER A 78 -3.31 -12.31 21.41
N PRO A 79 -3.77 -12.50 22.68
CA PRO A 79 -4.78 -11.64 23.28
C PRO A 79 -4.42 -10.14 23.28
N GLY A 80 -3.12 -9.81 23.39
CA GLY A 80 -2.62 -8.45 23.28
C GLY A 80 -2.79 -7.85 21.87
N ALA A 81 -2.47 -8.62 20.82
CA ALA A 81 -2.68 -8.19 19.44
C ALA A 81 -4.18 -8.03 19.13
N VAL A 82 -5.03 -8.95 19.60
CA VAL A 82 -6.50 -8.84 19.47
C VAL A 82 -7.04 -7.60 20.20
N ALA A 83 -6.52 -7.28 21.39
CA ALA A 83 -6.90 -6.09 22.14
C ALA A 83 -6.46 -4.79 21.44
N ALA A 84 -5.24 -4.75 20.87
CA ALA A 84 -4.75 -3.61 20.10
C ALA A 84 -5.63 -3.32 18.87
N LEU A 85 -5.97 -4.35 18.09
CA LEU A 85 -6.80 -4.22 16.88
C LEU A 85 -8.24 -3.83 17.18
N LYS A 86 -8.77 -4.23 18.35
CA LYS A 86 -10.13 -3.91 18.81
C LYS A 86 -10.24 -2.60 19.60
N ASN A 87 -9.14 -1.90 19.86
CA ASN A 87 -9.16 -0.59 20.51
C ASN A 87 -9.85 0.43 19.57
N PRO A 88 -10.91 1.14 20.02
CA PRO A 88 -11.64 2.08 19.17
C PRO A 88 -10.99 3.47 19.05
N GLY A 89 -9.88 3.74 19.75
CA GLY A 89 -9.14 5.01 19.65
C GLY A 89 -7.91 4.93 18.74
N GLU A 90 -7.18 6.05 18.64
CA GLU A 90 -6.03 6.27 17.75
C GLU A 90 -4.98 5.15 17.78
N SER A 91 -4.61 4.62 18.96
CA SER A 91 -3.66 3.51 19.08
C SER A 91 -4.14 2.24 18.36
N GLY A 92 -5.46 2.05 18.26
CA GLY A 92 -6.11 1.01 17.47
C GLY A 92 -6.11 1.33 15.98
N ASP A 93 -6.31 2.58 15.57
CA ASP A 93 -6.21 2.99 14.16
C ASP A 93 -4.78 2.79 13.62
N LEU A 94 -3.77 3.11 14.42
CA LEU A 94 -2.37 2.83 14.10
C LEU A 94 -2.09 1.32 14.03
N ALA A 95 -2.63 0.52 14.96
CA ALA A 95 -2.53 -0.94 14.91
C ALA A 95 -3.22 -1.54 13.67
N ARG A 96 -4.40 -1.04 13.29
CA ARG A 96 -5.15 -1.44 12.09
C ARG A 96 -4.42 -1.07 10.81
N GLN A 97 -3.85 0.14 10.74
CA GLN A 97 -2.97 0.56 9.64
C GLN A 97 -1.77 -0.38 9.53
N LEU A 98 -1.02 -0.60 10.61
CA LEU A 98 0.16 -1.48 10.59
C LEU A 98 -0.20 -2.89 10.12
N LEU A 99 -1.28 -3.49 10.67
CA LEU A 99 -1.71 -4.83 10.26
C LEU A 99 -2.10 -4.90 8.79
N ARG A 100 -2.76 -3.87 8.24
CA ARG A 100 -3.14 -3.83 6.82
C ARG A 100 -1.92 -3.92 5.90
N TYR A 101 -0.84 -3.22 6.23
CA TYR A 101 0.42 -3.29 5.48
C TYR A 101 1.21 -4.58 5.75
N ILE A 102 1.19 -5.12 6.98
CA ILE A 102 1.72 -6.46 7.29
C ILE A 102 1.04 -7.51 6.39
N VAL A 103 -0.29 -7.52 6.33
CA VAL A 103 -1.07 -8.48 5.53
C VAL A 103 -0.78 -8.32 4.04
N GLY A 104 -0.79 -7.08 3.52
CA GLY A 104 -0.47 -6.78 2.12
C GLY A 104 0.93 -7.25 1.70
N CYS A 105 1.95 -7.00 2.53
CA CYS A 105 3.31 -7.49 2.30
C CYS A 105 3.41 -9.02 2.43
N ALA A 106 2.84 -9.62 3.48
CA ALA A 106 3.05 -11.04 3.78
C ALA A 106 2.24 -12.01 2.91
N LEU A 107 0.95 -11.73 2.68
CA LEU A 107 0.02 -12.67 2.07
C LEU A 107 -0.20 -12.38 0.58
N ARG A 108 -0.64 -13.38 -0.18
CA ARG A 108 -0.98 -13.26 -1.61
C ARG A 108 -2.36 -12.61 -1.83
N PRO A 109 -2.66 -12.13 -3.05
CA PRO A 109 -3.99 -11.61 -3.43
C PRO A 109 -5.20 -12.54 -3.22
N ASP A 110 -5.01 -13.87 -3.19
CA ASP A 110 -6.08 -14.84 -2.88
C ASP A 110 -6.35 -15.00 -1.37
N GLN A 111 -5.50 -14.45 -0.51
CA GLN A 111 -5.58 -14.58 0.95
C GLN A 111 -6.12 -13.31 1.60
N THR A 112 -6.92 -13.45 2.66
CA THR A 112 -7.46 -12.31 3.44
C THR A 112 -7.37 -12.53 4.95
N PHE A 113 -7.23 -11.42 5.68
CA PHE A 113 -7.38 -11.33 7.12
C PHE A 113 -8.65 -10.53 7.43
N SER A 114 -9.63 -11.13 8.11
CA SER A 114 -10.95 -10.53 8.33
C SER A 114 -11.33 -10.54 9.81
N PHE A 115 -11.71 -9.40 10.37
CA PHE A 115 -12.13 -9.30 11.78
C PHE A 115 -13.17 -8.21 11.99
N SER A 116 -13.59 -8.01 13.24
CA SER A 116 -14.50 -6.92 13.61
C SER A 116 -14.13 -6.33 14.96
N TRP A 117 -14.35 -5.03 15.09
CA TRP A 117 -14.17 -4.25 16.30
C TRP A 117 -15.42 -3.41 16.58
N ILE A 118 -15.52 -2.85 17.80
CA ILE A 118 -16.72 -2.15 18.27
C ILE A 118 -16.32 -0.75 18.70
N GLU A 119 -16.93 0.26 18.09
CA GLU A 119 -16.80 1.67 18.49
C GLU A 119 -17.68 1.97 19.71
N GLY A 120 -17.35 3.03 20.47
CA GLY A 120 -17.88 3.38 21.81
C GLY A 120 -19.39 3.62 21.97
N ARG A 121 -20.24 3.21 21.02
CA ARG A 121 -21.71 3.14 21.13
C ARG A 121 -22.31 1.81 20.64
N GLY A 122 -21.50 0.78 20.41
CA GLY A 122 -21.95 -0.52 19.93
C GLY A 122 -21.97 -0.66 18.39
N LEU A 123 -21.47 0.33 17.64
CA LEU A 123 -21.32 0.23 16.19
C LEU A 123 -20.23 -0.80 15.86
N ILE A 124 -20.58 -1.81 15.06
CA ILE A 124 -19.68 -2.89 14.66
C ILE A 124 -18.99 -2.52 13.35
N HIS A 125 -17.69 -2.27 13.41
CA HIS A 125 -16.85 -2.09 12.24
C HIS A 125 -16.32 -3.44 11.77
N ARG A 126 -16.36 -3.70 10.46
CA ARG A 126 -15.84 -4.92 9.82
C ARG A 126 -14.62 -4.56 8.97
N GLU A 127 -13.51 -5.24 9.23
CA GLU A 127 -12.24 -5.00 8.56
C GLU A 127 -11.88 -6.24 7.73
N VAL A 128 -11.50 -6.05 6.47
CA VAL A 128 -11.01 -7.10 5.57
C VAL A 128 -9.75 -6.58 4.90
N TYR A 129 -8.60 -7.20 5.18
CA TYR A 129 -7.32 -6.89 4.55
C TYR A 129 -6.98 -8.03 3.59
N ARG A 130 -6.65 -7.71 2.35
CA ARG A 130 -6.19 -8.67 1.35
C ARG A 130 -4.66 -8.63 1.28
N GLY A 131 -4.04 -9.77 1.00
CA GLY A 131 -2.64 -9.80 0.60
C GLY A 131 -2.41 -9.09 -0.75
N GLU A 132 -1.18 -8.68 -1.02
CA GLU A 132 -0.81 -8.02 -2.28
C GLU A 132 0.41 -8.69 -2.90
N LEU A 133 1.44 -8.97 -2.10
CA LEU A 133 2.72 -9.51 -2.56
C LEU A 133 2.89 -11.01 -2.37
N GLY A 134 2.56 -11.54 -1.19
CA GLY A 134 2.87 -12.92 -0.84
C GLY A 134 4.34 -13.17 -0.52
N LEU A 135 4.96 -12.30 0.30
CA LEU A 135 6.35 -12.49 0.77
C LEU A 135 6.50 -13.61 1.82
N ALA A 136 5.43 -13.98 2.53
CA ALA A 136 5.41 -15.10 3.48
C ALA A 136 4.00 -15.74 3.58
N PRO A 137 3.46 -16.33 2.51
CA PRO A 137 2.04 -16.69 2.44
C PRO A 137 1.65 -17.90 3.31
N TRP A 138 2.61 -18.70 3.78
CA TRP A 138 2.38 -19.72 4.80
C TRP A 138 2.06 -19.12 6.17
N TRP A 139 2.41 -17.85 6.43
CA TRP A 139 2.11 -17.18 7.70
C TRP A 139 0.60 -17.09 7.98
N ALA A 140 -0.26 -17.26 6.98
CA ALA A 140 -1.71 -17.41 7.21
C ALA A 140 -2.10 -18.68 8.01
N ALA A 141 -1.22 -19.69 8.08
CA ALA A 141 -1.46 -20.99 8.70
C ALA A 141 -0.44 -21.35 9.81
N ASP A 142 0.83 -20.98 9.63
CA ASP A 142 1.97 -21.30 10.51
C ASP A 142 2.68 -20.03 11.01
N GLY A 143 3.62 -20.13 11.96
CA GLY A 143 4.38 -18.99 12.47
C GLY A 143 5.45 -18.43 11.50
N LEU A 144 5.77 -17.14 11.65
CA LEU A 144 6.86 -16.44 10.96
C LEU A 144 8.13 -16.39 11.85
N GLU A 145 8.71 -17.57 12.13
CA GLU A 145 9.88 -17.68 13.00
C GLU A 145 11.20 -17.26 12.32
N ASP A 146 11.27 -17.28 10.98
CA ASP A 146 12.51 -17.05 10.26
C ASP A 146 12.87 -15.56 10.12
N GLY A 147 14.16 -15.25 10.31
CA GLY A 147 14.67 -13.89 10.26
C GLY A 147 14.73 -13.27 8.86
N HIS A 148 14.60 -14.07 7.78
CA HIS A 148 14.68 -13.57 6.41
C HIS A 148 13.38 -12.88 6.03
N HIS A 149 12.25 -13.58 6.15
CA HIS A 149 10.95 -13.03 5.79
C HIS A 149 10.47 -11.96 6.78
N GLN A 150 10.86 -12.03 8.07
CA GLN A 150 10.71 -10.91 9.00
C GLN A 150 11.40 -9.63 8.51
N ARG A 151 12.64 -9.74 8.00
CA ARG A 151 13.40 -8.61 7.44
C ARG A 151 12.80 -8.13 6.11
N LEU A 152 12.35 -9.05 5.25
CA LEU A 152 11.75 -8.76 3.95
C LEU A 152 10.40 -8.05 4.07
N ILE A 153 9.53 -8.51 4.98
CA ILE A 153 8.27 -7.85 5.33
C ILE A 153 8.55 -6.48 5.97
N THR A 154 9.56 -6.37 6.82
CA THR A 154 9.99 -5.07 7.38
C THR A 154 10.41 -4.09 6.29
N ALA A 155 11.22 -4.52 5.31
CA ALA A 155 11.64 -3.70 4.18
C ALA A 155 10.43 -3.24 3.34
N CYS A 156 9.45 -4.12 3.11
CA CYS A 156 8.22 -3.81 2.38
C CYS A 156 7.41 -2.74 3.13
N ILE A 157 7.15 -2.96 4.42
CA ILE A 157 6.43 -2.03 5.30
C ILE A 157 7.11 -0.66 5.36
N ALA A 158 8.44 -0.62 5.53
CA ALA A 158 9.20 0.62 5.61
C ALA A 158 9.19 1.40 4.27
N SER A 159 9.35 0.71 3.14
CA SER A 159 9.26 1.33 1.81
C SER A 159 7.88 1.94 1.53
N ARG A 160 6.83 1.36 2.14
CA ARG A 160 5.43 1.79 2.01
C ARG A 160 4.99 2.82 3.06
N ALA A 161 5.90 3.31 3.89
CA ALA A 161 5.64 4.44 4.79
C ALA A 161 5.65 5.77 4.02
N ASN A 162 4.76 6.70 4.35
CA ASN A 162 4.77 8.07 3.83
C ASN A 162 4.43 9.10 4.91
N TRP A 163 5.35 10.04 5.14
CA TRP A 163 5.19 11.20 6.03
C TRP A 163 3.87 11.95 5.85
N TYR A 164 3.46 12.18 4.60
CA TYR A 164 2.27 12.98 4.29
C TYR A 164 0.95 12.18 4.32
N GLY A 165 1.00 10.86 4.53
CA GLY A 165 -0.20 10.00 4.45
C GLY A 165 -0.84 9.91 3.06
N VAL A 166 -0.18 10.45 2.02
CA VAL A 166 -0.65 10.41 0.62
C VAL A 166 -0.26 9.07 0.00
N SER A 167 -1.18 8.43 -0.72
CA SER A 167 -0.87 7.23 -1.51
C SER A 167 -0.36 7.64 -2.90
N VAL A 168 0.78 7.09 -3.26
CA VAL A 168 1.52 7.31 -4.51
C VAL A 168 1.87 5.93 -5.07
N MET A 169 1.66 5.70 -6.36
CA MET A 169 1.98 4.40 -6.94
C MET A 169 3.48 4.16 -6.92
N VAL A 170 3.92 2.98 -6.45
CA VAL A 170 5.33 2.61 -6.35
C VAL A 170 5.58 1.20 -6.85
N SER A 171 6.70 1.01 -7.53
CA SER A 171 7.25 -0.29 -7.91
C SER A 171 8.31 -0.70 -6.88
N LEU A 172 8.02 -1.72 -6.09
CA LEU A 172 8.98 -2.32 -5.15
C LEU A 172 9.76 -3.43 -5.84
N ARG A 173 11.10 -3.45 -5.67
CA ARG A 173 12.00 -4.40 -6.35
C ARG A 173 13.06 -4.96 -5.44
N ASN A 174 13.28 -6.27 -5.53
CA ASN A 174 14.51 -6.93 -5.11
C ASN A 174 14.75 -8.20 -5.96
N GLY A 175 15.48 -9.18 -5.44
CA GLY A 175 15.75 -10.46 -6.14
C GLY A 175 14.72 -11.57 -5.92
N GLU A 176 13.71 -11.36 -5.07
CA GLU A 176 12.70 -12.36 -4.73
C GLU A 176 11.63 -12.47 -5.81
N THR A 177 11.16 -13.68 -6.10
CA THR A 177 10.16 -13.92 -7.17
C THR A 177 8.91 -13.04 -7.08
N PRO A 178 8.29 -12.79 -5.90
CA PRO A 178 7.16 -11.87 -5.79
C PRO A 178 7.48 -10.43 -6.21
N LEU A 179 8.71 -9.97 -5.97
CA LEU A 179 9.19 -8.60 -6.19
C LEU A 179 10.03 -8.45 -7.47
N GLY A 180 10.03 -9.48 -8.33
CA GLY A 180 10.56 -9.40 -9.68
C GLY A 180 9.78 -8.38 -10.51
N SER A 181 10.48 -7.53 -11.26
CA SER A 181 9.85 -6.55 -12.16
C SER A 181 9.90 -6.96 -13.62
N GLN A 182 8.99 -6.42 -14.43
CA GLN A 182 8.97 -6.58 -15.88
C GLN A 182 9.42 -5.30 -16.60
N ASP A 183 9.84 -5.38 -17.87
CA ASP A 183 10.34 -4.19 -18.59
C ASP A 183 9.29 -3.08 -18.78
N VAL A 184 8.01 -3.45 -18.88
CA VAL A 184 6.88 -2.51 -18.90
C VAL A 184 6.80 -1.74 -17.57
N GLU A 185 6.87 -2.43 -16.44
CA GLU A 185 6.90 -1.82 -15.11
C GLU A 185 8.12 -0.90 -14.93
N ARG A 186 9.30 -1.33 -15.39
CA ARG A 186 10.52 -0.52 -15.33
C ARG A 186 10.46 0.74 -16.19
N ALA A 187 9.73 0.71 -17.30
CA ALA A 187 9.48 1.88 -18.13
C ALA A 187 8.50 2.87 -17.49
N ILE A 188 7.47 2.37 -16.79
CA ILE A 188 6.46 3.16 -16.06
C ILE A 188 7.07 3.79 -14.80
N PHE A 189 7.89 3.02 -14.06
CA PHE A 189 8.51 3.41 -12.79
C PHE A 189 10.06 3.50 -12.90
N PRO A 190 10.62 4.51 -13.59
CA PRO A 190 12.06 4.61 -13.81
C PRO A 190 12.80 5.37 -12.69
N VAL A 191 12.12 6.18 -11.88
CA VAL A 191 12.78 7.04 -10.88
C VAL A 191 13.01 6.24 -9.61
N ARG A 192 14.27 5.94 -9.28
CA ARG A 192 14.60 5.26 -8.02
C ARG A 192 14.45 6.23 -6.84
N GLU A 193 13.66 5.89 -5.83
CA GLU A 193 13.51 6.70 -4.62
C GLU A 193 14.63 6.38 -3.61
N GLY A 194 14.81 5.09 -3.28
CA GLY A 194 15.76 4.65 -2.26
C GLY A 194 15.68 3.16 -1.97
N ALA A 195 16.36 2.72 -0.92
CA ALA A 195 16.37 1.34 -0.45
C ALA A 195 16.00 1.27 1.03
N PHE A 196 15.29 0.21 1.42
CA PHE A 196 14.75 0.00 2.77
C PHE A 196 15.12 -1.40 3.27
N TRP A 197 15.48 -1.51 4.54
CA TRP A 197 15.78 -2.75 5.25
C TRP A 197 15.52 -2.61 6.75
N GLY A 198 15.47 -3.71 7.49
CA GLY A 198 15.30 -3.67 8.94
C GLY A 198 14.81 -5.00 9.50
N ASN A 199 14.55 -5.06 10.81
CA ASN A 199 13.68 -6.08 11.39
C ASN A 199 12.80 -5.47 12.50
N LEU A 200 11.50 -5.33 12.27
CA LEU A 200 10.51 -4.88 13.27
C LEU A 200 9.99 -6.02 14.18
N PHE A 201 10.32 -7.27 13.85
CA PHE A 201 9.96 -8.47 14.61
C PHE A 201 11.05 -8.89 15.62
N GLY A 202 12.25 -8.30 15.55
CA GLY A 202 13.33 -8.57 16.50
C GLY A 202 13.07 -8.00 17.89
N ALA A 203 13.77 -8.54 18.90
CA ALA A 203 13.73 -8.03 20.28
C ALA A 203 14.19 -6.56 20.42
N THR A 204 15.07 -6.11 19.52
CA THR A 204 15.42 -4.71 19.30
C THR A 204 14.94 -4.32 17.91
N PRO A 205 13.69 -3.83 17.75
CA PRO A 205 13.11 -3.57 16.43
C PRO A 205 13.77 -2.35 15.77
N TYR A 206 14.02 -2.43 14.47
CA TYR A 206 14.60 -1.33 13.70
C TYR A 206 14.12 -1.31 12.24
N ALA A 207 14.08 -0.11 11.66
CA ALA A 207 13.94 0.11 10.22
C ALA A 207 15.00 1.13 9.77
N ARG A 208 15.52 0.96 8.55
CA ARG A 208 16.56 1.79 7.94
C ARG A 208 16.19 2.09 6.50
N ALA A 209 16.57 3.28 6.04
CA ALA A 209 16.46 3.66 4.65
C ALA A 209 17.70 4.42 4.18
N CYS A 210 18.02 4.30 2.90
CA CYS A 210 18.91 5.20 2.19
C CYS A 210 18.15 5.83 1.02
N TYR A 211 18.61 6.99 0.55
CA TYR A 211 18.05 7.66 -0.61
C TYR A 211 18.91 7.45 -1.84
N ALA A 212 18.29 7.34 -3.02
CA ALA A 212 18.99 7.44 -4.29
C ALA A 212 19.12 8.93 -4.65
N PRO A 213 20.34 9.53 -4.70
CA PRO A 213 20.51 10.99 -4.82
C PRO A 213 19.78 11.61 -6.00
N GLN A 214 19.77 10.92 -7.14
CA GLN A 214 19.09 11.37 -8.38
C GLN A 214 17.55 11.39 -8.27
N GLY A 215 16.96 10.64 -7.33
CA GLY A 215 15.53 10.56 -7.13
C GLY A 215 14.95 11.53 -6.11
N VAL A 216 15.79 12.08 -5.21
CA VAL A 216 15.31 12.84 -4.03
C VAL A 216 14.39 14.01 -4.42
N GLU A 217 14.76 14.81 -5.42
CA GLU A 217 13.97 15.98 -5.82
C GLU A 217 12.60 15.58 -6.40
N HIS A 218 12.55 14.54 -7.24
CA HIS A 218 11.28 14.01 -7.75
C HIS A 218 10.46 13.40 -6.60
N ALA A 219 11.09 12.65 -5.69
CA ALA A 219 10.41 12.06 -4.55
C ALA A 219 9.74 13.13 -3.67
N ARG A 220 10.40 14.26 -3.37
CA ARG A 220 9.74 15.38 -2.65
C ARG A 220 8.54 15.94 -3.39
N LYS A 221 8.63 16.11 -4.73
CA LYS A 221 7.50 16.58 -5.57
C LYS A 221 6.33 15.60 -5.56
N ALA A 222 6.62 14.30 -5.51
CA ALA A 222 5.65 13.23 -5.34
C ALA A 222 5.21 13.02 -3.87
N GLN A 223 5.59 13.90 -2.94
CA GLN A 223 5.33 13.75 -1.50
C GLN A 223 5.82 12.40 -0.94
N ARG A 224 7.01 11.96 -1.34
CA ARG A 224 7.68 10.70 -0.97
C ARG A 224 8.99 10.99 -0.24
N ASP A 225 8.86 11.21 1.07
CA ASP A 225 9.97 11.70 1.88
C ASP A 225 10.76 10.60 2.60
N CYS A 226 10.19 9.40 2.80
CA CYS A 226 10.70 8.45 3.80
C CYS A 226 12.00 7.72 3.48
N ALA A 227 12.46 7.71 2.23
CA ALA A 227 13.82 7.27 1.90
C ALA A 227 14.90 8.29 2.30
N ALA A 228 14.54 9.58 2.37
CA ALA A 228 15.45 10.71 2.51
C ALA A 228 15.21 11.55 3.78
N GLY A 229 14.19 11.22 4.57
CA GLY A 229 13.74 11.94 5.78
C GLY A 229 13.07 13.29 5.48
N HIS A 230 11.95 13.60 6.11
CA HIS A 230 11.20 14.84 5.88
C HIS A 230 12.05 16.09 6.14
N VAL A 231 11.98 17.10 5.26
CA VAL A 231 12.73 18.36 5.43
C VAL A 231 11.87 19.36 6.19
N ALA A 232 12.16 19.52 7.49
CA ALA A 232 11.57 20.55 8.34
C ALA A 232 12.47 21.79 8.38
N VAL A 233 11.88 22.96 8.09
CA VAL A 233 12.57 24.26 8.16
C VAL A 233 12.19 24.96 9.47
N ASP A 234 13.17 25.36 10.26
CA ASP A 234 12.98 26.19 11.44
C ASP A 234 12.44 27.58 11.03
N PRO A 235 11.23 27.99 11.49
CA PRO A 235 10.63 29.27 11.11
C PRO A 235 11.34 30.49 11.71
N ALA A 236 12.21 30.32 12.72
CA ALA A 236 12.95 31.40 13.36
C ALA A 236 14.35 31.63 12.74
N THR A 237 15.02 30.56 12.29
CA THR A 237 16.39 30.64 11.72
C THR A 237 16.47 30.39 10.22
N GLY A 238 15.44 29.80 9.61
CA GLY A 238 15.47 29.31 8.23
C GLY A 238 16.32 28.05 8.03
N ALA A 239 16.84 27.44 9.10
CA ALA A 239 17.66 26.24 9.01
C ALA A 239 16.81 25.02 8.60
N ALA A 240 17.23 24.32 7.54
CA ALA A 240 16.62 23.07 7.12
C ALA A 240 17.22 21.89 7.89
N THR A 241 16.36 21.00 8.38
CA THR A 241 16.73 19.78 9.11
C THR A 241 16.03 18.56 8.49
N VAL A 242 16.71 17.41 8.49
CA VAL A 242 16.15 16.14 8.01
C VAL A 242 15.60 15.34 9.19
N GLN A 243 14.32 14.99 9.14
CA GLN A 243 13.61 14.24 10.17
C GLN A 243 13.31 12.81 9.69
N PRO A 244 13.57 11.76 10.49
CA PRO A 244 13.24 10.38 10.12
C PRO A 244 11.72 10.18 10.01
N CYS A 245 11.29 9.27 9.12
CA CYS A 245 9.90 8.81 9.13
C CYS A 245 9.68 7.83 10.29
N GLY A 246 9.34 8.37 11.47
CA GLY A 246 9.12 7.58 12.67
C GLY A 246 10.38 6.80 13.04
N PRO A 247 10.33 5.45 13.15
CA PRO A 247 11.50 4.62 13.47
C PRO A 247 12.42 4.34 12.27
N ILE A 248 12.14 4.85 11.06
CA ILE A 248 13.01 4.65 9.89
C ILE A 248 14.24 5.56 10.00
N LEU A 249 15.38 4.98 10.36
CA LEU A 249 16.67 5.68 10.44
C LEU A 249 17.22 5.94 9.03
N ILE A 250 17.43 7.21 8.68
CA ILE A 250 18.01 7.61 7.40
C ILE A 250 19.53 7.43 7.46
N ALA A 251 20.04 6.47 6.71
CA ALA A 251 21.43 6.05 6.70
C ALA A 251 22.35 6.95 5.86
N GLY A 252 21.81 7.58 4.81
CA GLY A 252 22.57 8.39 3.86
C GLY A 252 22.30 8.02 2.40
N SER A 253 23.30 8.24 1.53
CA SER A 253 23.22 7.93 0.10
C SER A 253 23.31 6.43 -0.17
N CYS A 254 22.36 5.87 -0.91
CA CYS A 254 22.44 4.47 -1.34
C CYS A 254 23.63 4.20 -2.27
N ASP A 255 24.14 5.20 -2.98
CA ASP A 255 25.27 5.02 -3.90
C ASP A 255 26.62 4.85 -3.16
N GLU A 256 26.68 5.19 -1.87
CA GLU A 256 27.81 4.92 -0.97
C GLU A 256 27.57 3.63 -0.15
N LEU A 257 26.33 3.45 0.32
CA LEU A 257 25.97 2.39 1.25
C LEU A 257 25.70 1.04 0.58
N CYS A 258 25.28 1.01 -0.69
CA CYS A 258 24.67 -0.16 -1.30
C CYS A 258 25.28 -0.60 -2.64
N THR A 259 25.38 -1.90 -2.83
CA THR A 259 25.75 -2.56 -4.09
C THR A 259 24.54 -2.57 -5.03
N ARG A 260 24.72 -2.04 -6.23
CA ARG A 260 23.65 -1.81 -7.21
C ARG A 260 23.67 -2.87 -8.32
N VAL A 261 22.50 -3.34 -8.74
CA VAL A 261 22.30 -4.20 -9.92
C VAL A 261 21.71 -3.35 -11.03
N ASP A 262 22.54 -3.02 -12.04
CA ASP A 262 22.20 -2.05 -13.09
C ASP A 262 21.56 -2.65 -14.35
N MET A 263 21.67 -3.96 -14.56
CA MET A 263 21.03 -4.61 -15.71
C MET A 263 19.51 -4.51 -15.58
N ASN A 264 18.87 -4.01 -16.64
CA ASN A 264 17.42 -3.82 -16.79
C ASN A 264 16.76 -3.26 -15.51
N GLY A 265 17.07 -2.01 -15.17
CA GLY A 265 16.32 -1.22 -14.17
C GLY A 265 16.16 -1.88 -12.79
N GLY A 266 17.20 -2.60 -12.34
CA GLY A 266 17.20 -3.47 -11.16
C GLY A 266 17.06 -2.78 -9.81
N TYR A 267 17.94 -3.08 -8.85
CA TYR A 267 17.75 -2.73 -7.44
C TYR A 267 19.08 -2.64 -6.70
N TYR A 268 19.06 -2.09 -5.48
CA TYR A 268 20.17 -2.23 -4.54
C TYR A 268 20.11 -3.63 -3.92
N SER A 269 21.04 -4.51 -4.31
CA SER A 269 21.02 -5.93 -3.91
C SER A 269 21.62 -6.18 -2.54
N HIS A 270 22.52 -5.31 -2.07
CA HIS A 270 23.10 -5.40 -0.74
C HIS A 270 23.32 -3.99 -0.18
N CYS A 271 22.92 -3.71 1.05
CA CYS A 271 23.25 -2.46 1.76
C CYS A 271 24.07 -2.77 3.02
N LEU A 272 24.85 -1.80 3.54
CA LEU A 272 25.41 -1.93 4.88
C LEU A 272 24.26 -2.09 5.89
N ASP A 273 24.26 -3.18 6.67
CA ASP A 273 23.12 -3.48 7.55
C ASP A 273 23.01 -2.42 8.65
N ASP A 274 24.14 -2.08 9.27
CA ASP A 274 24.28 -1.02 10.27
C ASP A 274 25.52 -0.14 9.97
N PRO A 275 25.36 0.96 9.21
CA PRO A 275 26.47 1.83 8.83
C PRO A 275 27.17 2.52 10.01
N TRP A 276 26.51 2.61 11.17
CA TRP A 276 27.06 3.28 12.36
C TRP A 276 27.90 2.34 13.24
N SER A 277 27.70 1.01 13.12
CA SER A 277 28.52 0.02 13.82
C SER A 277 29.52 -0.74 12.93
N SER A 278 29.28 -0.85 11.61
CA SER A 278 30.20 -1.55 10.70
C SER A 278 30.16 -1.04 9.25
N PRO A 279 31.32 -0.65 8.67
CA PRO A 279 31.43 -0.35 7.24
C PRO A 279 31.58 -1.60 6.35
N TRP A 280 31.48 -2.81 6.92
CA TRP A 280 31.73 -4.08 6.22
C TRP A 280 30.53 -5.04 6.21
N VAL A 281 29.73 -5.06 7.28
CA VAL A 281 28.58 -5.98 7.39
C VAL A 281 27.46 -5.52 6.48
N ARG A 282 27.04 -6.39 5.55
CA ARG A 282 25.97 -6.13 4.58
C ARG A 282 24.79 -7.06 4.77
N THR A 283 23.61 -6.57 4.43
CA THR A 283 22.38 -7.35 4.25
C THR A 283 21.96 -7.33 2.79
N ASP A 284 21.56 -8.48 2.29
CA ASP A 284 20.91 -8.76 1.01
C ASP A 284 19.39 -8.56 1.05
N VAL A 285 18.78 -8.69 2.25
CA VAL A 285 17.36 -8.46 2.51
C VAL A 285 17.00 -6.96 2.47
N VAL A 286 17.04 -6.40 1.26
CA VAL A 286 16.77 -5.00 0.93
C VAL A 286 15.62 -4.95 -0.08
N ILE A 287 14.76 -3.94 0.01
CA ILE A 287 13.78 -3.60 -1.04
C ILE A 287 14.07 -2.18 -1.55
N THR A 288 14.15 -2.03 -2.86
CA THR A 288 14.30 -0.72 -3.53
C THR A 288 12.94 -0.25 -4.03
N SER A 289 12.56 1.00 -3.75
CA SER A 289 11.33 1.60 -4.30
C SER A 289 11.61 2.49 -5.51
N TYR A 290 10.66 2.47 -6.46
CA TYR A 290 10.68 3.26 -7.67
C TYR A 290 9.35 4.00 -7.87
N LEU A 291 9.44 5.24 -8.33
CA LEU A 291 8.35 6.17 -8.62
C LEU A 291 8.17 6.31 -10.14
N THR A 292 7.05 6.90 -10.56
CA THR A 292 6.80 7.27 -11.97
C THR A 292 7.74 8.39 -12.43
N ARG A 293 7.53 8.91 -13.65
CA ARG A 293 8.08 10.22 -14.04
C ARG A 293 7.19 11.36 -13.56
#